data_AF-A0A510GCI1-F1
#
_entry.id   AF-A0A510GCI1-F1
#
_cell.length_a   1.000
_cell.length_b   1.000
_cell.length_c   1.000
_cell.angle_alpha   90.00
_cell.angle_beta   90.00
_cell.angle_gamma   90.00
#
_symmetry.space_group_name_H-M   'P 1'
#
loop_
_entity.id
_entity.type
_entity.pdbx_description
1 polymer ?
#
loop_
_entity_poly.entity_id
_entity_poly.type
_entity_poly.pdbx_seq_one_letter_code
_entity_poly.pdbx_strand_id
1 'polypeptide(L)'
;MDDLSGYLLNNSNSWHHLKVPAIAPQDYSFKLTANNREKEYSYFSGEILDSYKEPSDCLMKLEQEIGNYNYNAQYLQEPIATGSSLLNMEDISFYEN
;
A
#
# COMPACT_ATOMS: atom_id res chain seq x y z
N MET A 1 -12.73 13.23 -13.58
CA MET A 1 -11.96 14.40 -13.15
C MET A 1 -10.89 13.83 -12.25
N ASP A 2 -9.66 13.78 -12.74
CA ASP A 2 -8.54 13.26 -11.96
C ASP A 2 -8.17 14.28 -10.88
N ASP A 3 -7.74 13.79 -9.71
CA ASP A 3 -7.15 14.66 -8.70
C ASP A 3 -5.79 15.23 -9.18
N LEU A 4 -5.21 16.14 -8.41
CA LEU A 4 -3.94 16.78 -8.78
C LEU A 4 -2.83 15.76 -9.01
N SER A 5 -2.76 14.69 -8.21
CA SER A 5 -1.71 13.68 -8.35
C SER A 5 -1.88 12.87 -9.63
N GLY A 6 -3.12 12.47 -9.96
CA GLY A 6 -3.45 11.82 -11.22
C GLY A 6 -3.15 12.72 -12.43
N TYR A 7 -3.49 14.00 -12.35
CA TYR A 7 -3.16 14.96 -13.41
C TYR A 7 -1.65 15.10 -13.61
N LEU A 8 -0.87 15.26 -12.53
CA LEU A 8 0.59 15.41 -12.62
C LEU A 8 1.27 14.18 -13.19
N LEU A 9 0.85 12.98 -12.78
CA LEU A 9 1.38 11.71 -13.28
C LEU A 9 1.02 11.48 -14.76
N ASN A 10 -0.18 11.89 -15.19
CA ASN A 10 -0.64 11.68 -16.57
C ASN A 10 -0.05 12.70 -17.57
N ASN A 11 0.29 13.90 -17.11
CA ASN A 11 0.67 15.02 -17.99
C ASN A 11 2.16 15.39 -17.91
N SER A 12 2.96 14.70 -17.09
CA SER A 12 4.39 14.98 -16.95
C SER A 12 5.17 13.73 -16.56
N ASN A 13 6.33 13.55 -17.20
CA ASN A 13 7.30 12.52 -16.82
C ASN A 13 8.23 12.96 -15.68
N SER A 14 8.08 14.18 -15.18
CA SER A 14 8.92 14.73 -14.11
C SER A 14 8.47 14.29 -12.72
N TRP A 15 7.30 13.67 -12.61
CA TRP A 15 6.74 13.17 -11.36
C TRP A 15 6.80 11.65 -11.32
N HIS A 16 7.32 11.13 -10.21
CA HIS A 16 7.27 9.70 -9.92
C HIS A 16 6.36 9.48 -8.72
N HIS A 17 5.44 8.53 -8.85
CA HIS A 17 4.63 8.08 -7.73
C HIS A 17 5.52 7.28 -6.77
N LEU A 18 5.66 7.79 -5.55
CA LEU A 18 6.36 7.12 -4.46
C LEU A 18 5.36 6.39 -3.57
N LYS A 19 5.41 5.07 -3.57
CA LYS A 19 4.65 4.19 -2.68
C LYS A 19 5.46 3.91 -1.42
N VAL A 20 4.94 4.28 -0.24
CA VAL A 20 5.60 4.02 1.05
C VAL A 20 4.60 3.37 2.01
N PRO A 21 4.61 2.03 2.13
CA PRO A 21 3.65 1.32 2.96
C PRO A 21 3.94 1.50 4.46
N ALA A 22 2.90 1.46 5.30
CA ALA A 22 3.00 1.61 6.75
C ALA A 22 3.86 0.51 7.41
N ILE A 23 3.86 -0.69 6.81
CA ILE A 23 4.81 -1.77 7.06
C ILE A 23 5.35 -2.26 5.71
N ALA A 24 6.66 -2.48 5.61
CA ALA A 24 7.30 -2.91 4.37
C ALA A 24 7.00 -4.40 4.06
N PRO A 25 6.26 -4.74 2.98
CA PRO A 25 6.09 -6.14 2.59
C PRO A 25 7.38 -6.75 2.01
N GLN A 26 8.29 -5.93 1.51
CA GLN A 26 9.58 -6.32 0.93
C GLN A 26 10.61 -5.22 1.18
N ASP A 27 11.87 -5.47 0.80
CA ASP A 27 12.91 -4.44 0.86
C ASP A 27 12.67 -3.34 -0.18
N TYR A 28 12.81 -2.09 0.24
CA TYR A 28 12.77 -0.90 -0.60
C TYR A 28 14.05 -0.08 -0.46
N SER A 29 14.44 0.57 -1.55
CA SER A 29 15.40 1.67 -1.54
C SER A 29 14.79 2.90 -2.21
N PHE A 30 14.77 4.01 -1.48
CA PHE A 30 14.25 5.28 -1.97
C PHE A 30 15.39 6.30 -2.11
N LYS A 31 15.60 6.78 -3.34
CA LYS A 31 16.51 7.90 -3.62
C LYS A 31 15.72 9.18 -3.65
N LEU A 32 15.93 10.03 -2.64
CA LEU A 32 15.20 11.28 -2.46
C LEU A 32 16.17 12.45 -2.52
N THR A 33 15.79 13.49 -3.25
CA THR A 33 16.55 14.74 -3.30
C THR A 33 15.82 15.80 -2.48
N ALA A 34 16.46 16.30 -1.43
CA ALA A 34 15.93 17.38 -0.60
C ALA A 34 17.02 18.42 -0.35
N ASN A 35 16.70 19.70 -0.50
CA ASN A 35 17.63 20.81 -0.29
C ASN A 35 18.96 20.65 -1.08
N ASN A 36 18.86 20.24 -2.35
CA ASN A 36 20.00 19.96 -3.24
C ASN A 36 20.97 18.88 -2.73
N ARG A 37 20.50 17.97 -1.87
CA ARG A 37 21.26 16.80 -1.43
C ARG A 37 20.48 15.54 -1.76
N GLU A 38 21.17 14.58 -2.35
CA GLU A 38 20.66 13.23 -2.55
C GLU A 38 20.82 12.44 -1.25
N LYS A 39 19.78 11.70 -0.89
CA LYS A 39 19.80 10.75 0.21
C LYS A 39 19.10 9.47 -0.20
N GLU A 40 19.72 8.36 0.15
CA GLU A 40 19.14 7.03 -0.01
C GLU A 40 18.59 6.55 1.34
N TYR A 41 17.38 5.99 1.32
CA TYR A 41 16.72 5.40 2.46
C TYR A 41 16.43 3.93 2.15
N SER A 42 16.97 3.05 2.98
CA SER A 42 16.59 1.63 2.99
C SER A 42 15.40 1.44 3.92
N TYR A 43 14.42 0.67 3.48
CA TYR A 43 13.24 0.32 4.26
C TYR A 43 13.01 -1.18 4.09
N PHE A 44 13.36 -1.96 5.11
CA PHE A 44 13.47 -3.42 4.98
C PHE A 44 12.15 -4.13 5.25
N SER A 45 12.00 -5.34 4.71
CA SER A 45 10.82 -6.17 4.94
C SER A 45 10.49 -6.30 6.43
N GLY A 46 9.23 -6.03 6.80
CA GLY A 46 8.71 -6.03 8.16
C GLY A 46 8.98 -4.74 8.97
N GLU A 47 9.76 -3.80 8.44
CA GLU A 47 10.00 -2.51 9.09
C GLU A 47 8.72 -1.65 9.07
N ILE A 48 8.50 -0.88 10.13
CA ILE A 48 7.33 -0.01 10.30
C ILE A 48 7.74 1.44 10.06
N LEU A 49 6.98 2.16 9.22
CA LEU A 49 7.29 3.51 8.79
C LEU A 49 7.27 4.53 9.95
N ASP A 50 6.23 4.50 10.79
CA ASP A 50 6.06 5.38 11.95
C ASP A 50 5.59 4.56 13.15
N SER A 51 6.53 3.89 13.82
CA SER A 51 6.22 3.02 14.96
C SER A 51 5.65 3.76 16.18
N TYR A 52 5.74 5.09 16.21
CA TYR A 52 5.19 5.91 17.30
C TYR A 52 3.68 6.13 17.09
N LYS A 53 3.26 6.44 15.86
CA LYS A 53 1.83 6.65 15.56
C LYS A 53 1.11 5.34 15.27
N GLU A 54 1.76 4.43 14.57
CA GLU A 54 1.18 3.20 14.04
C GLU A 54 2.06 2.00 14.42
N PRO A 55 2.13 1.66 15.72
CA PRO A 55 2.87 0.50 16.17
C PRO A 55 2.30 -0.79 15.56
N SER A 56 3.10 -1.86 15.53
CA SER A 56 2.73 -3.15 14.91
C SER A 56 1.35 -3.66 15.33
N ASP A 57 1.07 -3.65 16.63
CA ASP A 57 -0.21 -4.13 17.17
C ASP A 57 -1.40 -3.27 16.72
N CYS A 58 -1.17 -1.97 16.47
CA CYS A 58 -2.17 -1.08 15.91
C CYS A 58 -2.45 -1.49 14.46
N LEU A 59 -1.42 -1.64 13.63
CA LEU A 59 -1.56 -2.03 12.22
C LEU A 59 -2.28 -3.38 12.07
N MET A 60 -1.95 -4.37 12.92
CA MET A 60 -2.62 -5.67 12.92
C MET A 60 -4.10 -5.58 13.29
N LYS A 61 -4.45 -4.80 14.32
CA LYS A 61 -5.86 -4.59 14.69
C LYS A 61 -6.61 -3.89 13.57
N LEU A 62 -5.97 -2.91 12.95
CA LEU A 62 -6.58 -2.10 11.91
C LEU A 62 -6.87 -2.95 10.67
N GLU A 63 -5.96 -3.83 10.25
CA GLU A 63 -6.21 -4.82 9.20
C GLU A 63 -7.44 -5.68 9.48
N GLN A 64 -7.62 -6.14 10.72
CA GLN A 64 -8.79 -6.93 11.14
C GLN A 64 -10.09 -6.13 11.14
N GLU A 65 -10.03 -4.84 11.51
CA GLU A 65 -11.20 -3.98 11.64
C GLU A 65 -11.74 -3.49 10.29
N ILE A 66 -10.86 -3.06 9.37
CA ILE A 66 -11.26 -2.49 8.08
C ILE A 66 -11.24 -3.51 6.93
N GLY A 67 -10.65 -4.69 7.19
CA GLY A 67 -10.50 -5.79 6.24
C GLY A 67 -9.39 -5.56 5.21
N ASN A 68 -8.91 -6.68 4.66
CA ASN A 68 -7.74 -6.71 3.77
C ASN A 68 -7.85 -5.76 2.58
N TYR A 69 -9.03 -5.62 1.96
CA TYR A 69 -9.21 -4.75 0.79
C TYR A 69 -8.90 -3.28 1.11
N ASN A 70 -9.49 -2.77 2.19
CA ASN A 70 -9.27 -1.38 2.61
C ASN A 70 -7.86 -1.19 3.19
N TYR A 71 -7.36 -2.18 3.93
CA TYR A 71 -6.01 -2.15 4.49
C TYR A 71 -4.94 -2.08 3.41
N ASN A 72 -5.04 -2.91 2.38
CA ASN A 72 -4.13 -2.90 1.24
C ASN A 72 -4.14 -1.54 0.52
N ALA A 73 -5.32 -0.97 0.28
CA ALA A 73 -5.44 0.32 -0.38
C ALA A 73 -4.87 1.48 0.45
N GLN A 74 -5.17 1.53 1.75
CA GLN A 74 -4.85 2.70 2.59
C GLN A 74 -3.46 2.61 3.25
N TYR A 75 -3.12 1.46 3.81
CA TYR A 75 -1.91 1.29 4.64
C TYR A 75 -0.74 0.73 3.84
N LEU A 76 -0.99 -0.16 2.88
CA LEU A 76 0.05 -0.68 2.00
C LEU A 76 0.20 0.13 0.71
N GLN A 77 -0.72 1.07 0.44
CA GLN A 77 -0.78 1.85 -0.80
C GLN A 77 -0.78 0.93 -2.04
N GLU A 78 -1.46 -0.21 -1.95
CA GLU A 78 -1.54 -1.24 -2.97
C GLU A 78 -3.00 -1.71 -3.11
N PRO A 79 -3.88 -0.90 -3.72
CA PRO A 79 -5.27 -1.26 -3.87
C PRO A 79 -5.43 -2.59 -4.61
N ILE A 80 -6.17 -3.51 -4.00
CA ILE A 80 -6.54 -4.77 -4.63
C ILE A 80 -7.51 -4.47 -5.78
N ALA A 81 -7.27 -5.05 -6.96
CA ALA A 81 -8.14 -4.83 -8.11
C ALA A 81 -9.58 -5.31 -7.82
N THR A 82 -10.57 -4.51 -8.22
CA THR A 82 -11.98 -4.81 -8.02
C THR A 82 -12.34 -6.18 -8.62
N GLY A 83 -12.93 -7.07 -7.82
CA GLY A 83 -13.32 -8.42 -8.26
C GLY A 83 -12.28 -9.53 -8.01
N SER A 84 -11.05 -9.21 -7.60
CA SER A 84 -10.02 -10.22 -7.33
C SER A 84 -10.10 -10.88 -5.94
N SER A 85 -10.88 -10.31 -5.01
CA SER A 85 -11.00 -10.79 -3.62
C SER A 85 -12.41 -11.33 -3.28
N LEU A 86 -13.29 -11.45 -4.27
CA LEU A 86 -14.62 -12.01 -4.09
C LEU A 86 -14.60 -13.45 -4.59
N LEU A 87 -15.06 -14.39 -3.77
CA LEU A 87 -15.38 -15.74 -4.26
C LEU A 87 -16.42 -15.58 -5.37
N ASN A 88 -16.17 -16.18 -6.53
CA ASN A 88 -17.20 -16.30 -7.55
C ASN A 88 -18.15 -17.41 -7.12
N MET A 89 -19.42 -17.33 -7.53
CA MET A 89 -20.37 -18.43 -7.28
C MET A 89 -19.87 -19.77 -7.86
N GLU A 90 -19.04 -19.70 -8.89
CA GLU A 90 -18.36 -20.83 -9.51
C GLU A 90 -17.34 -21.53 -8.58
N ASP A 91 -16.80 -20.80 -7.60
CA ASP A 91 -15.84 -21.31 -6.61
C ASP A 91 -16.54 -22.02 -5.43
N ILE A 92 -17.87 -21.96 -5.35
CA ILE A 92 -18.68 -22.50 -4.25
C ILE A 92 -19.29 -23.83 -4.68
N SER A 93 -18.81 -24.94 -4.08
CA SER A 93 -19.39 -26.27 -4.27
C SER A 93 -20.28 -26.66 -3.09
N PHE A 94 -21.48 -27.17 -3.38
CA PHE A 94 -22.41 -27.72 -2.39
C PHE A 94 -22.25 -29.25 -2.35
N TYR A 95 -22.21 -29.82 -1.14
CA TYR A 95 -22.27 -31.27 -0.97
C TYR A 95 -23.74 -31.72 -0.97
N GLU A 96 -24.07 -32.78 -1.72
CA GLU A 96 -25.37 -33.46 -1.59
C GLU A 96 -25.36 -34.35 -0.35
N ASN A 97 -26.47 -34.31 0.42
CA ASN A 97 -26.71 -35.17 1.57
C ASN A 97 -27.22 -36.55 1.14
#